data_AF-A0A7R9SYD5-F1
#
_entry.id   AF-A0A7R9SYD5-F1
#
_cell.length_a   1.000
_cell.length_b   1.000
_cell.length_c   1.000
_cell.angle_alpha   90.00
_cell.angle_beta   90.00
_cell.angle_gamma   90.00
#
_symmetry.space_group_name_H-M   'P 1'
#
loop_
_entity.id
_entity.type
_entity.pdbx_description
1 polymer ?
#
loop_
_entity_poly.entity_id
_entity_poly.type
_entity_poly.pdbx_seq_one_letter_code
_entity_poly.pdbx_strand_id
1 'polypeptide(L)'
;RSATTSPLLLVLDRRDDPITPLLVQWTYQAMVHELIGMENNRVTIGKTTKESAGEVVMNAEQDDFFQGHRFTNYGDLAEAVQRLLREYQQTHNLLSTKGTDSAEVSIEGMQRFVEKYPEFKARQGNVTKHLGVLDKVNAIVQSRDLFTLSTLQQEMCAQQIGAADAFAEVSKHVVSNDAFTFLDKVKLCVCFALCFEKEWASKYKAQLMRDLEIVASDDALARARGKFSAGGSRVGGSGRARAYVELLSSVVEHVGSSKRTGDLFRNKSMAARARKAYTGLKGVENILTSHTPLLVDTVKDTLKGKLDVGQYPFAMGRNGWTPADFDACAKGSPSGVIVYLVGGATFEEAMHITRLNEAAGEVKILLGGSGGVVNSNAFLDALVETSEAAMRHR
;
A
#
# COMPACT_ATOMS: atom_id res chain seq x y z
N ARG A 1 -0.47 -25.53 -28.84
CA ARG A 1 -0.28 -25.28 -27.38
C ARG A 1 1.20 -25.02 -27.18
N SER A 2 1.57 -23.86 -26.65
CA SER A 2 2.95 -23.59 -26.19
C SER A 2 3.36 -24.72 -25.24
N ALA A 3 4.56 -25.29 -25.39
CA ALA A 3 5.05 -26.31 -24.45
C ALA A 3 5.16 -25.66 -23.07
N THR A 4 4.46 -26.22 -22.08
CA THR A 4 4.55 -25.76 -20.69
C THR A 4 5.96 -26.05 -20.18
N THR A 5 6.69 -24.99 -19.81
CA THR A 5 8.08 -25.07 -19.34
C THR A 5 8.15 -25.18 -17.81
N SER A 6 9.36 -25.39 -17.30
CA SER A 6 9.67 -25.40 -15.87
C SER A 6 9.14 -24.15 -15.14
N PRO A 7 8.83 -24.25 -13.84
CA PRO A 7 8.44 -23.08 -13.06
C PRO A 7 9.56 -22.04 -13.04
N LEU A 8 9.19 -20.76 -13.02
CA LEU A 8 10.15 -19.64 -13.01
C LEU A 8 10.15 -18.95 -11.64
N LEU A 9 11.35 -18.66 -11.14
CA LEU A 9 11.58 -17.79 -9.99
C LEU A 9 12.05 -16.42 -10.49
N LEU A 10 11.24 -15.40 -10.27
CA LEU A 10 11.57 -14.00 -10.51
C LEU A 10 12.07 -13.40 -9.20
N VAL A 11 13.35 -12.99 -9.18
CA VAL A 11 13.92 -12.21 -8.08
C VAL A 11 13.92 -10.74 -8.52
N LEU A 12 13.16 -9.92 -7.81
CA LEU A 12 12.96 -8.51 -8.12
C LEU A 12 13.45 -7.64 -6.96
N ASP A 13 13.89 -6.43 -7.25
CA ASP A 13 14.33 -5.46 -6.25
C ASP A 13 13.27 -4.38 -6.07
N ARG A 14 12.89 -4.09 -4.82
CA ARG A 14 11.92 -3.04 -4.48
C ARG A 14 12.31 -1.67 -5.04
N ARG A 15 13.60 -1.41 -5.27
CA ARG A 15 14.08 -0.18 -5.90
C ARG A 15 13.55 0.03 -7.31
N ASP A 16 13.12 -1.02 -8.01
CA ASP A 16 12.50 -0.93 -9.33
C ASP A 16 11.08 -0.33 -9.28
N ASP A 17 10.40 -0.47 -8.15
CA ASP A 17 9.08 0.10 -7.89
C ASP A 17 8.99 0.68 -6.46
N PRO A 18 9.57 1.87 -6.25
CA PRO A 18 9.51 2.57 -4.98
C PRO A 18 8.18 3.31 -4.77
N ILE A 19 7.30 3.37 -5.79
CA ILE A 19 6.04 4.12 -5.72
C ILE A 19 4.96 3.30 -5.03
N THR A 20 4.74 2.04 -5.46
CA THR A 20 3.74 1.14 -4.89
C THR A 20 3.66 1.16 -3.36
N PRO A 21 4.77 0.98 -2.60
CA PRO A 21 4.71 0.99 -1.14
C PRO A 21 4.37 2.35 -0.51
N LEU A 22 4.49 3.47 -1.24
CA LEU A 22 4.28 4.83 -0.71
C LEU A 22 2.83 5.32 -0.84
N LEU A 23 2.03 4.69 -1.70
CA LEU A 23 0.68 5.12 -2.01
C LEU A 23 -0.29 4.80 -0.88
N VAL A 24 -1.20 5.74 -0.60
CA VAL A 24 -2.37 5.47 0.23
C VAL A 24 -3.21 4.37 -0.43
N GLN A 25 -3.58 3.36 0.36
CA GLN A 25 -4.29 2.18 -0.10
C GLN A 25 -5.77 2.24 0.25
N TRP A 26 -6.62 1.79 -0.67
CA TRP A 26 -8.09 1.87 -0.54
C TRP A 26 -8.80 0.51 -0.59
N THR A 27 -8.06 -0.59 -0.63
CA THR A 27 -8.63 -1.95 -0.51
C THR A 27 -8.53 -2.42 0.94
N TYR A 28 -9.50 -3.19 1.43
CA TYR A 28 -9.66 -3.42 2.87
C TYR A 28 -8.37 -3.87 3.57
N GLN A 29 -7.73 -4.95 3.12
CA GLN A 29 -6.52 -5.48 3.75
C GLN A 29 -5.34 -4.51 3.67
N ALA A 30 -5.12 -3.90 2.50
CA ALA A 30 -4.00 -2.99 2.28
C ALA A 30 -4.17 -1.68 3.08
N MET A 31 -5.38 -1.14 3.10
CA MET A 31 -5.75 0.07 3.84
C MET A 31 -5.58 -0.12 5.35
N VAL A 32 -5.97 -1.28 5.89
CA VAL A 32 -5.77 -1.58 7.33
C VAL A 32 -4.29 -1.65 7.67
N HIS A 33 -3.47 -2.32 6.85
CA HIS A 33 -2.03 -2.42 7.09
C HIS A 33 -1.29 -1.08 6.92
N GLU A 34 -1.74 -0.23 6.00
CA GLU A 34 -1.18 1.10 5.76
C GLU A 34 -1.54 2.09 6.89
N LEU A 35 -2.80 2.10 7.33
CA LEU A 35 -3.29 3.14 8.26
C LEU A 35 -3.18 2.75 9.73
N ILE A 36 -3.43 1.48 10.06
CA ILE A 36 -3.44 1.00 11.46
C ILE A 36 -2.18 0.18 11.76
N GLY A 37 -1.65 -0.51 10.76
CA GLY A 37 -0.61 -1.52 10.94
C GLY A 37 -1.23 -2.89 11.17
N MET A 38 -0.70 -3.89 10.48
CA MET A 38 -1.08 -5.29 10.65
C MET A 38 0.19 -6.10 10.82
N GLU A 39 0.35 -6.71 11.99
CA GLU A 39 1.52 -7.52 12.35
C GLU A 39 1.05 -8.94 12.68
N ASN A 40 1.55 -9.93 11.95
CA ASN A 40 1.14 -11.34 12.15
C ASN A 40 -0.39 -11.52 12.17
N ASN A 41 -1.08 -10.85 11.23
CA ASN A 41 -2.54 -10.82 11.13
C ASN A 41 -3.25 -10.21 12.36
N ARG A 42 -2.57 -9.43 13.20
CA ARG A 42 -3.17 -8.71 14.33
C ARG A 42 -3.20 -7.21 14.09
N VAL A 43 -4.29 -6.58 14.52
CA VAL A 43 -4.56 -5.15 14.36
C VAL A 43 -5.06 -4.60 15.68
N THR A 44 -4.50 -3.49 16.14
CA THR A 44 -4.94 -2.83 17.38
C THR A 44 -6.01 -1.78 17.07
N ILE A 45 -7.23 -1.93 17.59
CA ILE A 45 -8.35 -0.99 17.38
C ILE A 45 -8.50 -0.01 18.55
N GLY A 46 -8.27 -0.46 19.79
CA GLY A 46 -8.47 0.36 21.00
C GLY A 46 -7.30 1.26 21.41
N LYS A 47 -7.52 2.09 22.43
CA LYS A 47 -6.42 2.75 23.17
C LYS A 47 -5.67 1.68 23.98
N THR A 48 -4.34 1.66 23.89
CA THR A 48 -3.50 0.79 24.72
C THR A 48 -3.59 1.22 26.18
N THR A 49 -4.54 0.65 26.93
CA THR A 49 -4.50 0.61 28.39
C THR A 49 -3.80 -0.67 28.82
N LYS A 50 -3.18 -0.68 30.01
CA LYS A 50 -2.38 -1.81 30.51
C LYS A 50 -3.16 -3.12 30.70
N GLU A 51 -4.48 -3.12 30.57
CA GLU A 51 -5.35 -4.23 30.98
C GLU A 51 -6.15 -4.89 29.84
N SER A 52 -6.22 -4.30 28.65
CA SER A 52 -6.72 -4.98 27.46
C SER A 52 -6.20 -4.30 26.20
N ALA A 53 -5.24 -4.92 25.51
CA ALA A 53 -4.93 -4.51 24.16
C ALA A 53 -6.16 -4.87 23.32
N GLY A 54 -6.90 -3.87 22.82
CA GLY A 54 -8.04 -4.05 21.92
C GLY A 54 -7.59 -4.56 20.55
N GLU A 55 -6.84 -5.66 20.53
CA GLU A 55 -6.29 -6.35 19.38
C GLU A 55 -7.32 -7.30 18.79
N VAL A 56 -7.38 -7.33 17.47
CA VAL A 56 -8.22 -8.24 16.71
C VAL A 56 -7.38 -9.01 15.71
N VAL A 57 -7.79 -10.25 15.42
CA VAL A 57 -7.17 -11.09 14.40
C VAL A 57 -7.91 -10.91 13.08
N MET A 58 -7.16 -10.65 12.02
CA MET A 58 -7.59 -10.46 10.64
C MET A 58 -7.04 -11.59 9.77
N ASN A 59 -7.70 -12.75 9.78
CA ASN A 59 -7.26 -13.95 9.04
C ASN A 59 -8.35 -14.42 8.07
N ALA A 60 -8.05 -14.41 6.77
CA ALA A 60 -9.01 -14.80 5.72
C ALA A 60 -9.37 -16.29 5.74
N GLU A 61 -8.61 -17.16 6.41
CA GLU A 61 -8.94 -18.58 6.52
C GLU A 61 -9.99 -18.89 7.60
N GLN A 62 -10.17 -17.97 8.56
CA GLN A 62 -11.02 -18.17 9.73
C GLN A 62 -12.19 -17.19 9.80
N ASP A 63 -12.31 -16.32 8.79
CA ASP A 63 -13.24 -15.20 8.76
C ASP A 63 -13.75 -14.96 7.34
N ASP A 64 -14.94 -15.50 7.07
CA ASP A 64 -15.60 -15.41 5.77
C ASP A 64 -15.87 -13.96 5.35
N PHE A 65 -16.16 -13.07 6.29
CA PHE A 65 -16.39 -11.66 5.96
C PHE A 65 -15.11 -11.02 5.45
N PHE A 66 -14.01 -11.20 6.17
CA PHE A 66 -12.71 -10.70 5.73
C PHE A 66 -12.26 -11.36 4.42
N GLN A 67 -12.42 -12.67 4.27
CA GLN A 67 -12.08 -13.39 3.05
C GLN A 67 -12.80 -12.80 1.83
N GLY A 68 -14.11 -12.57 1.94
CA GLY A 68 -14.93 -12.05 0.86
C GLY A 68 -14.69 -10.58 0.54
N HIS A 69 -14.21 -9.79 1.52
CA HIS A 69 -14.08 -8.33 1.38
C HIS A 69 -12.64 -7.79 1.46
N ARG A 70 -11.61 -8.65 1.63
CA ARG A 70 -10.21 -8.21 1.79
C ARG A 70 -9.68 -7.33 0.66
N PHE A 71 -10.23 -7.47 -0.55
CA PHE A 71 -9.86 -6.69 -1.73
C PHE A 71 -10.94 -5.72 -2.21
N THR A 72 -12.02 -5.58 -1.44
CA THR A 72 -13.10 -4.63 -1.71
C THR A 72 -12.61 -3.21 -1.41
N ASN A 73 -13.04 -2.24 -2.21
CA ASN A 73 -12.67 -0.84 -2.02
C ASN A 73 -13.37 -0.24 -0.79
N TYR A 74 -12.87 0.90 -0.32
CA TYR A 74 -13.36 1.60 0.87
C TYR A 74 -14.87 1.88 0.88
N GLY A 75 -15.45 2.32 -0.24
CA GLY A 75 -16.87 2.63 -0.34
C GLY A 75 -17.75 1.38 -0.19
N ASP A 76 -17.47 0.38 -1.02
CA ASP A 76 -18.18 -0.90 -1.00
C ASP A 76 -17.99 -1.65 0.34
N LEU A 77 -16.82 -1.52 0.97
CA LEU A 77 -16.55 -2.07 2.29
C LEU A 77 -17.46 -1.43 3.35
N ALA A 78 -17.61 -0.10 3.32
CA ALA A 78 -18.46 0.60 4.27
C ALA A 78 -19.92 0.12 4.15
N GLU A 79 -20.43 -0.04 2.93
CA GLU A 79 -21.76 -0.60 2.69
C GLU A 79 -21.87 -2.05 3.17
N ALA A 80 -20.84 -2.87 2.92
CA ALA A 80 -20.81 -4.27 3.35
C ALA A 80 -20.82 -4.43 4.87
N VAL A 81 -20.06 -3.61 5.61
CA VAL A 81 -20.05 -3.62 7.09
C VAL A 81 -21.40 -3.15 7.63
N GLN A 82 -22.00 -2.12 7.03
CA GLN A 82 -23.33 -1.65 7.42
C GLN A 82 -24.41 -2.71 7.18
N ARG A 83 -24.31 -3.46 6.07
CA ARG A 83 -25.19 -4.62 5.81
C ARG A 83 -24.96 -5.72 6.84
N LEU A 84 -23.71 -6.07 7.15
CA LEU A 84 -23.36 -7.06 8.17
C LEU A 84 -23.99 -6.70 9.53
N LEU A 85 -23.95 -5.43 9.93
CA LEU A 85 -24.56 -4.94 11.16
C LEU A 85 -26.09 -5.07 11.12
N ARG A 86 -26.74 -4.64 10.03
CA ARG A 86 -28.20 -4.75 9.89
C ARG A 86 -28.70 -6.20 9.91
N GLU A 87 -28.01 -7.10 9.21
CA GLU A 87 -28.36 -8.53 9.18
C GLU A 87 -28.26 -9.17 10.56
N TYR A 88 -27.22 -8.81 11.33
CA TYR A 88 -27.09 -9.25 12.72
C TYR A 88 -28.25 -8.74 13.57
N GLN A 89 -28.60 -7.46 13.46
CA GLN A 89 -29.71 -6.87 14.21
C GLN A 89 -31.06 -7.53 13.88
N GLN A 90 -31.33 -7.76 12.59
CA GLN A 90 -32.57 -8.40 12.11
C GLN A 90 -32.67 -9.84 12.59
N THR A 91 -31.59 -10.62 12.45
CA THR A 91 -31.56 -12.03 12.88
C THR A 91 -31.85 -12.19 14.37
N HIS A 92 -31.46 -11.20 15.17
CA HIS A 92 -31.57 -11.25 16.63
C HIS A 92 -32.69 -10.39 17.21
N ASN A 93 -33.62 -9.88 16.38
CA ASN A 93 -34.73 -9.01 16.78
C ASN A 93 -34.28 -7.83 17.66
N LEU A 94 -33.08 -7.30 17.40
CA LEU A 94 -32.51 -6.16 18.11
C LEU A 94 -33.05 -4.82 17.58
N LEU A 95 -33.72 -4.83 16.42
CA LEU A 95 -34.48 -3.66 15.97
C LEU A 95 -35.77 -3.54 16.79
N SER A 96 -35.91 -2.43 17.52
CA SER A 96 -37.18 -2.08 18.14
C SER A 96 -38.19 -1.72 17.04
N THR A 97 -39.39 -2.30 17.10
CA THR A 97 -40.51 -2.03 16.19
C THR A 97 -41.24 -0.72 16.51
N LYS A 98 -40.58 0.26 17.14
CA LYS A 98 -41.21 1.54 17.48
C LYS A 98 -40.44 2.71 16.87
N GLY A 99 -41.13 3.40 15.96
CA GLY A 99 -40.66 4.58 15.27
C GLY A 99 -40.35 5.72 16.22
N THR A 100 -39.06 5.89 16.48
CA THR A 100 -38.41 7.12 16.89
C THR A 100 -37.04 7.09 16.23
N ASP A 101 -36.81 8.02 15.31
CA ASP A 101 -35.54 8.41 14.69
C ASP A 101 -34.36 7.41 14.77
N SER A 102 -34.24 6.64 13.69
CA SER A 102 -32.98 6.23 13.04
C SER A 102 -31.72 6.14 13.90
N ALA A 103 -31.57 4.99 14.58
CA ALA A 103 -30.37 4.14 14.51
C ALA A 103 -28.99 4.77 14.83
N GLU A 104 -28.75 5.15 16.08
CA GLU A 104 -27.44 4.91 16.72
C GLU A 104 -27.57 3.71 17.67
N VAL A 105 -27.28 2.51 17.15
CA VAL A 105 -27.11 1.31 17.99
C VAL A 105 -25.64 1.25 18.38
N SER A 106 -25.32 1.65 19.61
CA SER A 106 -23.94 1.67 20.11
C SER A 106 -23.38 0.25 20.31
N ILE A 107 -22.06 0.12 20.22
CA ILE A 107 -21.31 -1.12 20.55
C ILE A 107 -21.71 -1.65 21.94
N GLU A 108 -22.09 -0.76 22.86
CA GLU A 108 -22.57 -1.09 24.21
C GLU A 108 -23.90 -1.87 24.18
N GLY A 109 -24.80 -1.54 23.26
CA GLY A 109 -26.05 -2.29 23.04
C GLY A 109 -25.80 -3.72 22.56
N MET A 110 -24.77 -3.92 21.73
CA MET A 110 -24.34 -5.26 21.31
C MET A 110 -23.71 -6.04 22.47
N GLN A 111 -22.92 -5.39 23.33
CA GLN A 111 -22.28 -6.03 24.49
C GLN A 111 -23.32 -6.58 25.47
N ARG A 112 -24.35 -5.80 25.81
CA ARG A 112 -25.45 -6.23 26.70
C ARG A 112 -26.24 -7.43 26.14
N PHE A 113 -26.39 -7.51 24.82
CA PHE A 113 -27.09 -8.64 24.18
C PHE A 113 -26.33 -9.96 24.36
N VAL A 114 -24.99 -9.93 24.23
CA VAL A 114 -24.17 -11.14 24.34
C VAL A 114 -23.93 -11.58 25.79
N GLU A 115 -23.95 -10.64 26.74
CA GLU A 115 -24.03 -11.01 28.17
C GLU A 115 -25.28 -11.86 28.47
N LYS A 116 -26.39 -11.61 27.76
CA LYS A 116 -27.64 -12.35 27.91
C LYS A 116 -27.67 -13.68 27.13
N TYR A 117 -26.94 -13.78 26.02
CA TYR A 117 -26.96 -14.95 25.13
C TYR A 117 -25.54 -15.30 24.62
N PRO A 118 -24.76 -16.08 25.39
CA PRO A 118 -23.35 -16.37 25.09
C PRO A 118 -23.12 -17.13 23.78
N GLU A 119 -24.10 -17.88 23.28
CA GLU A 119 -24.03 -18.63 22.03
C GLU A 119 -23.85 -17.73 20.78
N PHE A 120 -24.21 -16.44 20.87
CA PHE A 120 -24.04 -15.47 19.78
C PHE A 120 -22.70 -14.74 19.78
N LYS A 121 -21.83 -15.04 20.75
CA LYS A 121 -20.55 -14.35 20.96
C LYS A 121 -19.61 -14.38 19.76
N ALA A 122 -19.56 -15.49 19.02
CA ALA A 122 -18.70 -15.61 17.84
C ALA A 122 -19.13 -14.67 16.70
N ARG A 123 -20.43 -14.64 16.38
CA ARG A 123 -20.98 -13.81 15.30
C ARG A 123 -20.95 -12.33 15.67
N GLN A 124 -21.29 -12.00 16.92
CA GLN A 124 -21.14 -10.65 17.46
C GLN A 124 -19.68 -10.17 17.40
N GLY A 125 -18.73 -11.02 17.80
CA GLY A 125 -17.31 -10.72 17.76
C GLY A 125 -16.85 -10.34 16.35
N ASN A 126 -17.35 -11.00 15.32
CA ASN A 126 -17.02 -10.66 13.93
C ASN A 126 -17.60 -9.30 13.51
N VAL A 127 -18.87 -9.03 13.84
CA VAL A 127 -19.53 -7.75 13.57
C VAL A 127 -18.80 -6.59 14.28
N THR A 128 -18.55 -6.72 15.58
CA THR A 128 -17.87 -5.69 16.38
C THR A 128 -16.43 -5.45 15.89
N LYS A 129 -15.71 -6.50 15.51
CA LYS A 129 -14.38 -6.38 14.93
C LYS A 129 -14.39 -5.53 13.66
N HIS A 130 -15.17 -5.90 12.65
CA HIS A 130 -15.14 -5.20 11.36
C HIS A 130 -15.69 -3.78 11.44
N LEU A 131 -16.70 -3.56 12.29
CA LEU A 131 -17.19 -2.22 12.61
C LEU A 131 -16.09 -1.38 13.26
N GLY A 132 -15.42 -1.89 14.31
CA GLY A 132 -14.35 -1.18 15.00
C GLY A 132 -13.15 -0.88 14.10
N VAL A 133 -12.77 -1.80 13.21
CA VAL A 133 -11.71 -1.54 12.21
C VAL A 133 -12.14 -0.42 11.27
N LEU A 134 -13.37 -0.49 10.74
CA LEU A 134 -13.88 0.53 9.82
C LEU A 134 -13.99 1.90 10.49
N ASP A 135 -14.50 1.98 11.72
CA ASP A 135 -14.60 3.23 12.48
C ASP A 135 -13.23 3.87 12.69
N LYS A 136 -12.22 3.06 13.05
CA LYS A 136 -10.84 3.55 13.20
C LYS A 136 -10.25 4.03 11.88
N VAL A 137 -10.43 3.28 10.79
CA VAL A 137 -10.01 3.71 9.46
C VAL A 137 -10.68 5.03 9.09
N ASN A 138 -11.99 5.16 9.27
CA ASN A 138 -12.76 6.34 8.92
C ASN A 138 -12.29 7.58 9.70
N ALA A 139 -12.03 7.42 11.01
CA ALA A 139 -11.44 8.47 11.83
C ALA A 139 -10.06 8.93 11.32
N ILE A 140 -9.20 8.00 10.90
CA ILE A 140 -7.88 8.33 10.33
C ILE A 140 -8.02 9.02 8.98
N VAL A 141 -8.87 8.49 8.08
CA VAL A 141 -9.11 9.05 6.74
C VAL A 141 -9.60 10.49 6.82
N GLN A 142 -10.56 10.77 7.69
CA GLN A 142 -11.11 12.12 7.87
C GLN A 142 -10.12 13.06 8.55
N SER A 143 -9.50 12.64 9.65
CA SER A 143 -8.59 13.52 10.42
C SER A 143 -7.32 13.90 9.68
N ARG A 144 -6.87 13.06 8.73
CA ARG A 144 -5.66 13.31 7.92
C ARG A 144 -5.95 13.74 6.48
N ASP A 145 -7.23 13.99 6.15
CA ASP A 145 -7.65 14.38 4.80
C ASP A 145 -7.05 13.48 3.68
N LEU A 146 -7.13 12.16 3.88
CA LEU A 146 -6.41 11.20 3.04
C LEU A 146 -6.94 11.14 1.60
N PHE A 147 -8.15 11.63 1.34
CA PHE A 147 -8.69 11.74 -0.01
C PHE A 147 -7.89 12.74 -0.86
N THR A 148 -7.59 13.92 -0.30
CA THR A 148 -6.77 14.94 -0.96
C THR A 148 -5.35 14.41 -1.19
N LEU A 149 -4.74 13.82 -0.15
CA LEU A 149 -3.40 13.22 -0.23
C LEU A 149 -3.33 12.17 -1.35
N SER A 150 -4.25 11.21 -1.33
CA SER A 150 -4.25 10.11 -2.28
C SER A 150 -4.55 10.57 -3.70
N THR A 151 -5.44 11.55 -3.89
CA THR A 151 -5.76 12.05 -5.23
C THR A 151 -4.52 12.62 -5.90
N LEU A 152 -3.80 13.50 -5.20
CA LEU A 152 -2.57 14.09 -5.71
C LEU A 152 -1.48 13.03 -5.97
N GLN A 153 -1.33 12.03 -5.08
CA GLN A 153 -0.43 10.90 -5.33
C GLN A 153 -0.79 10.15 -6.62
N GLN A 154 -2.06 9.82 -6.83
CA GLN A 154 -2.53 9.09 -7.99
C GLN A 154 -2.33 9.89 -9.28
N GLU A 155 -2.66 11.19 -9.28
CA GLU A 155 -2.45 12.07 -10.43
C GLU A 155 -0.97 12.13 -10.84
N MET A 156 -0.05 12.26 -9.87
CA MET A 156 1.40 12.27 -10.14
C MET A 156 1.89 10.92 -10.68
N CYS A 157 1.52 9.82 -10.02
CA CYS A 157 2.03 8.48 -10.36
C CYS A 157 1.43 7.95 -11.67
N ALA A 158 0.16 8.27 -11.93
CA ALA A 158 -0.51 7.99 -13.20
C ALA A 158 -0.10 8.97 -14.32
N GLN A 159 0.73 9.98 -14.03
CA GLN A 159 1.19 11.01 -14.98
C GLN A 159 0.00 11.73 -15.64
N GLN A 160 -0.98 12.14 -14.82
CA GLN A 160 -2.18 12.89 -15.20
C GLN A 160 -2.04 14.39 -14.88
N ILE A 161 -1.00 14.78 -14.14
CA ILE A 161 -0.67 16.18 -13.79
C ILE A 161 0.76 16.52 -14.23
N GLY A 162 0.97 17.77 -14.67
CA GLY A 162 2.29 18.27 -15.06
C GLY A 162 3.16 18.64 -13.86
N ALA A 163 4.49 18.64 -14.03
CA ALA A 163 5.44 18.89 -12.95
C ALA A 163 5.24 20.24 -12.22
N ALA A 164 4.89 21.30 -12.96
CA ALA A 164 4.68 22.63 -12.39
C ALA A 164 3.43 22.70 -11.51
N ASP A 165 2.31 22.18 -11.99
CA ASP A 165 1.04 22.17 -11.25
C ASP A 165 1.11 21.23 -10.04
N ALA A 166 1.71 20.04 -10.24
CA ALA A 166 1.96 19.10 -9.15
C ALA A 166 2.83 19.72 -8.06
N PHE A 167 3.89 20.46 -8.44
CA PHE A 167 4.74 21.14 -7.48
C PHE A 167 3.98 22.20 -6.67
N ALA A 168 3.11 22.98 -7.33
CA ALA A 168 2.33 24.01 -6.66
C ALA A 168 1.40 23.40 -5.58
N GLU A 169 0.68 22.32 -5.90
CA GLU A 169 -0.17 21.63 -4.93
C GLU A 169 0.64 20.92 -3.84
N VAL A 170 1.76 20.25 -4.18
CA VAL A 170 2.63 19.62 -3.17
C VAL A 170 3.18 20.66 -2.21
N SER A 171 3.76 21.76 -2.68
CA SER A 171 4.33 22.80 -1.81
C SER A 171 3.24 23.44 -0.93
N LYS A 172 2.07 23.73 -1.49
CA LYS A 172 0.90 24.21 -0.74
C LYS A 172 0.50 23.26 0.39
N HIS A 173 0.39 21.96 0.11
CA HIS A 173 0.00 20.99 1.13
C HIS A 173 1.11 20.72 2.17
N VAL A 174 2.38 20.72 1.76
CA VAL A 174 3.51 20.58 2.69
C VAL A 174 3.54 21.75 3.68
N VAL A 175 3.40 22.98 3.20
CA VAL A 175 3.52 24.18 4.04
C VAL A 175 2.25 24.45 4.85
N SER A 176 1.07 24.26 4.27
CA SER A 176 -0.17 24.81 4.85
C SER A 176 -1.23 23.78 5.25
N ASN A 177 -1.06 22.49 4.92
CA ASN A 177 -2.03 21.46 5.35
C ASN A 177 -1.68 20.92 6.74
N ASP A 178 -2.43 21.35 7.75
CA ASP A 178 -2.27 20.91 9.14
C ASP A 178 -2.90 19.54 9.41
N ALA A 179 -3.78 19.04 8.55
CA ALA A 179 -4.35 17.70 8.67
C ALA A 179 -3.30 16.62 8.33
N PHE A 180 -2.38 16.92 7.42
CA PHE A 180 -1.35 15.97 7.00
C PHE A 180 -0.31 15.78 8.11
N THR A 181 -0.02 14.52 8.43
CA THR A 181 1.11 14.22 9.30
C THR A 181 2.43 14.58 8.61
N PHE A 182 3.50 14.72 9.39
CA PHE A 182 4.83 14.90 8.82
C PHE A 182 5.19 13.81 7.79
N LEU A 183 4.86 12.55 8.08
CA LEU A 183 5.11 11.45 7.15
C LEU A 183 4.27 11.54 5.88
N ASP A 184 3.04 12.04 5.94
CA ASP A 184 2.23 12.26 4.72
C ASP A 184 2.88 13.28 3.79
N LYS A 185 3.44 14.35 4.37
CA LYS A 185 4.21 15.37 3.65
C LYS A 185 5.50 14.80 3.06
N VAL A 186 6.23 13.96 3.81
CA VAL A 186 7.40 13.23 3.31
C VAL A 186 7.02 12.34 2.12
N LYS A 187 5.95 11.54 2.23
CA LYS A 187 5.47 10.67 1.15
C LYS A 187 5.16 11.47 -0.11
N LEU A 188 4.48 12.62 0.01
CA LEU A 188 4.21 13.50 -1.13
C LEU A 188 5.49 14.00 -1.80
N CYS A 189 6.45 14.51 -1.02
CA CYS A 189 7.72 14.98 -1.55
C CYS A 189 8.50 13.86 -2.26
N VAL A 190 8.53 12.67 -1.68
CA VAL A 190 9.21 11.50 -2.28
C VAL A 190 8.49 11.06 -3.57
N CYS A 191 7.17 10.93 -3.56
CA CYS A 191 6.41 10.61 -4.78
C CYS A 191 6.64 11.65 -5.88
N PHE A 192 6.61 12.95 -5.54
CA PHE A 192 6.89 14.03 -6.48
C PHE A 192 8.31 13.90 -7.08
N ALA A 193 9.33 13.73 -6.23
CA ALA A 193 10.72 13.59 -6.66
C ALA A 193 10.91 12.41 -7.64
N LEU A 194 10.22 11.29 -7.41
CA LEU A 194 10.30 10.08 -8.23
C LEU A 194 9.44 10.16 -9.50
N CYS A 195 8.33 10.92 -9.49
CA CYS A 195 7.48 11.11 -10.66
C CYS A 195 8.04 12.15 -11.64
N PHE A 196 8.83 13.11 -11.16
CA PHE A 196 9.38 14.23 -11.93
C PHE A 196 10.90 14.35 -11.82
N GLU A 197 11.61 13.21 -11.96
CA GLU A 197 13.06 13.12 -11.72
C GLU A 197 13.92 14.07 -12.56
N LYS A 198 13.49 14.41 -13.78
CA LYS A 198 14.25 15.28 -14.69
C LYS A 198 14.31 16.72 -14.18
N GLU A 199 13.19 17.23 -13.71
CA GLU A 199 13.05 18.57 -13.16
C GLU A 199 13.41 18.65 -11.68
N TRP A 200 13.34 17.52 -10.96
CA TRP A 200 13.59 17.42 -9.52
C TRP A 200 14.86 18.15 -9.09
N ALA A 201 16.01 17.72 -9.61
CA ALA A 201 17.32 18.21 -9.18
C ALA A 201 17.56 19.68 -9.54
N SER A 202 17.02 20.14 -10.66
CA SER A 202 17.30 21.47 -11.22
C SER A 202 16.34 22.57 -10.77
N LYS A 203 15.08 22.23 -10.45
CA LYS A 203 14.02 23.23 -10.18
C LYS A 203 13.41 23.12 -8.78
N TYR A 204 13.13 21.92 -8.30
CA TYR A 204 12.19 21.73 -7.19
C TYR A 204 12.83 21.28 -5.89
N LYS A 205 13.95 20.54 -5.96
CA LYS A 205 14.64 19.95 -4.80
C LYS A 205 14.91 20.97 -3.69
N ALA A 206 15.51 22.11 -4.01
CA ALA A 206 15.91 23.10 -3.00
C ALA A 206 14.75 23.78 -2.28
N GLN A 207 13.58 23.94 -2.91
CA GLN A 207 12.40 24.52 -2.26
C GLN A 207 11.71 23.49 -1.37
N LEU A 208 11.43 22.29 -1.88
CA LEU A 208 10.73 21.26 -1.10
C LEU A 208 11.54 20.77 0.11
N MET A 209 12.87 20.70 -0.02
CA MET A 209 13.76 20.44 1.12
C MET A 209 13.58 21.50 2.22
N ARG A 210 13.62 22.79 1.85
CA ARG A 210 13.43 23.88 2.81
C ARG A 210 12.04 23.87 3.45
N ASP A 211 10.99 23.65 2.65
CA ASP A 211 9.61 23.56 3.16
C ASP A 211 9.51 22.43 4.18
N LEU A 212 10.09 21.26 3.88
CA LEU A 212 10.05 20.10 4.77
C LEU A 212 10.91 20.28 6.03
N GLU A 213 12.04 20.98 5.95
CA GLU A 213 12.89 21.34 7.10
C GLU A 213 12.18 22.24 8.10
N ILE A 214 11.42 23.23 7.60
CA ILE A 214 10.59 24.11 8.43
C ILE A 214 9.54 23.29 9.17
N VAL A 215 8.81 22.44 8.44
CA VAL A 215 7.77 21.59 9.04
C VAL A 215 8.35 20.59 10.04
N ALA A 216 9.53 20.01 9.77
CA ALA A 216 10.22 19.11 10.69
C ALA A 216 10.57 19.80 12.02
N SER A 217 10.97 21.08 11.94
CA SER A 217 11.30 21.91 13.11
C SER A 217 10.05 22.24 13.93
N ASP A 218 8.96 22.60 13.27
CA ASP A 218 7.68 22.90 13.92
C ASP A 218 7.06 21.65 14.59
N ASP A 219 7.12 20.49 13.93
CA ASP A 219 6.66 19.21 14.46
C ASP A 219 7.49 18.78 15.70
N ALA A 220 8.80 18.98 15.67
CA ALA A 220 9.66 18.77 16.83
C ALA A 220 9.29 19.69 18.00
N LEU A 221 9.00 20.97 17.73
CA LEU A 221 8.58 21.94 18.73
C LEU A 221 7.19 21.61 19.32
N ALA A 222 6.25 21.18 18.49
CA ALA A 222 4.90 20.79 18.92
C ALA A 222 4.94 19.57 19.86
N ARG A 223 5.80 18.59 19.57
CA ARG A 223 6.05 17.44 20.46
C ARG A 223 6.70 17.85 21.78
N ALA A 224 7.69 18.73 21.75
CA ALA A 224 8.33 19.25 22.97
C ALA A 224 7.34 20.01 23.87
N ARG A 225 6.29 20.62 23.29
CA ARG A 225 5.22 21.32 24.01
C ARG A 225 4.08 20.42 24.48
N GLY A 226 4.17 19.09 24.29
CA GLY A 226 3.17 18.13 24.79
C GLY A 226 1.80 18.18 24.10
N LYS A 227 1.70 18.79 22.91
CA LYS A 227 0.41 18.96 22.21
C LYS A 227 -0.06 17.76 21.39
N PHE A 228 0.73 16.69 21.29
CA PHE A 228 0.35 15.50 20.52
C PHE A 228 -0.23 14.39 21.40
N SER A 229 -1.49 14.05 21.10
CA SER A 229 -2.17 12.86 21.62
C SER A 229 -1.56 11.59 21.00
N ALA A 230 -1.46 10.53 21.80
CA ALA A 230 -0.69 9.30 21.61
C ALA A 230 -1.21 8.35 20.50
N GLY A 231 -1.43 8.85 19.28
CA GLY A 231 -1.97 8.05 18.15
C GLY A 231 -1.06 7.92 16.92
N GLY A 232 0.02 8.70 16.82
CA GLY A 232 0.99 8.62 15.72
C GLY A 232 2.16 7.71 16.07
N SER A 233 2.64 6.93 15.09
CA SER A 233 3.84 6.08 15.19
C SER A 233 4.97 6.78 15.95
N ARG A 234 5.69 6.04 16.81
CA ARG A 234 6.80 6.49 17.68
C ARG A 234 8.06 6.91 16.90
N VAL A 235 7.90 7.71 15.86
CA VAL A 235 8.98 8.40 15.14
C VAL A 235 9.39 9.60 16.01
N GLY A 236 9.91 9.32 17.21
CA GLY A 236 10.05 10.28 18.31
C GLY A 236 11.49 10.68 18.57
N GLY A 237 12.06 11.50 17.69
CA GLY A 237 13.33 12.20 17.92
C GLY A 237 13.59 13.22 16.82
N SER A 238 14.12 14.40 17.16
CA SER A 238 14.51 15.43 16.17
C SER A 238 15.44 14.87 15.07
N GLY A 239 16.26 13.87 15.42
CA GLY A 239 17.12 13.16 14.48
C GLY A 239 16.36 12.42 13.37
N ARG A 240 15.17 11.87 13.66
CA ARG A 240 14.43 11.07 12.66
C ARG A 240 13.70 11.95 11.64
N ALA A 241 13.11 13.06 12.07
CA ALA A 241 12.53 14.03 11.15
C ALA A 241 13.59 14.58 10.18
N ARG A 242 14.78 14.89 10.70
CA ARG A 242 15.95 15.27 9.89
C ARG A 242 16.37 14.17 8.92
N ALA A 243 16.38 12.91 9.35
CA ALA A 243 16.75 11.80 8.47
C ALA A 243 15.81 11.65 7.25
N TYR A 244 14.51 11.94 7.38
CA TYR A 244 13.59 11.96 6.22
C TYR A 244 13.83 13.15 5.29
N VAL A 245 14.19 14.32 5.84
CA VAL A 245 14.64 15.45 5.03
C VAL A 245 15.90 15.07 4.25
N GLU A 246 16.88 14.46 4.92
CA GLU A 246 18.12 14.01 4.28
C GLU A 246 17.84 12.92 3.23
N LEU A 247 16.90 12.00 3.46
CA LEU A 247 16.43 11.04 2.47
C LEU A 247 15.95 11.75 1.19
N LEU A 248 15.15 12.81 1.30
CA LEU A 248 14.64 13.54 0.13
C LEU A 248 15.80 14.09 -0.74
N SER A 249 16.93 14.44 -0.12
CA SER A 249 18.10 14.90 -0.86
C SER A 249 18.72 13.81 -1.75
N SER A 250 18.63 12.55 -1.33
CA SER A 250 19.34 11.42 -1.92
C SER A 250 18.42 10.39 -2.59
N VAL A 251 17.10 10.52 -2.46
CA VAL A 251 16.13 9.48 -2.86
C VAL A 251 16.23 9.13 -4.34
N VAL A 252 16.38 10.12 -5.23
CA VAL A 252 16.55 9.89 -6.67
C VAL A 252 17.92 9.27 -6.98
N GLU A 253 18.95 9.50 -6.17
CA GLU A 253 20.26 8.85 -6.34
C GLU A 253 20.21 7.35 -5.98
N HIS A 254 19.37 6.98 -5.02
CA HIS A 254 19.23 5.61 -4.51
C HIS A 254 18.22 4.77 -5.29
N VAL A 255 17.08 5.35 -5.65
CA VAL A 255 15.94 4.64 -6.26
C VAL A 255 15.36 5.35 -7.49
N GLY A 256 16.08 6.31 -8.08
CA GLY A 256 15.71 6.96 -9.33
C GLY A 256 15.88 6.06 -10.55
N SER A 257 15.41 6.53 -11.70
CA SER A 257 15.41 5.82 -12.99
C SER A 257 16.76 5.26 -13.43
N SER A 258 17.88 5.84 -13.00
CA SER A 258 19.24 5.33 -13.28
C SER A 258 19.60 4.06 -12.52
N LYS A 259 18.86 3.75 -11.44
CA LYS A 259 19.03 2.55 -10.62
C LYS A 259 17.98 1.47 -10.92
N ARG A 260 16.91 1.83 -11.64
CA ARG A 260 15.81 0.93 -11.98
C ARG A 260 16.10 0.14 -13.25
N THR A 261 15.81 -1.16 -13.19
CA THR A 261 15.83 -2.05 -14.35
C THR A 261 14.57 -1.85 -15.21
N GLY A 262 13.40 -1.69 -14.56
CA GLY A 262 12.10 -1.61 -15.22
C GLY A 262 11.70 -0.24 -15.81
N ASP A 263 10.53 -0.20 -16.45
CA ASP A 263 9.85 1.02 -16.92
C ASP A 263 8.67 1.37 -16.00
N LEU A 264 8.97 1.92 -14.83
CA LEU A 264 7.99 2.21 -13.77
C LEU A 264 6.75 2.99 -14.27
N PHE A 265 6.95 3.98 -15.16
CA PHE A 265 5.87 4.85 -15.64
C PHE A 265 5.36 4.48 -17.04
N ARG A 266 5.80 3.35 -17.60
CA ARG A 266 5.40 2.88 -18.94
C ARG A 266 5.61 3.92 -20.04
N ASN A 267 6.63 4.76 -19.90
CA ASN A 267 6.81 5.94 -20.74
C ASN A 267 7.98 5.81 -21.73
N LYS A 268 8.76 4.72 -21.67
CA LYS A 268 9.94 4.50 -22.52
C LYS A 268 9.61 4.14 -23.97
N SER A 269 8.43 3.59 -24.27
CA SER A 269 8.04 3.21 -25.64
C SER A 269 6.58 3.52 -26.01
N MET A 270 6.30 3.70 -27.31
CA MET A 270 4.94 3.90 -27.83
C MET A 270 4.02 2.71 -27.52
N ALA A 271 4.56 1.49 -27.50
CA ALA A 271 3.82 0.29 -27.09
C ALA A 271 3.49 0.28 -25.59
N ALA A 272 4.38 0.80 -24.74
CA ALA A 272 4.12 0.95 -23.30
C ALA A 272 3.03 2.02 -23.03
N ARG A 273 3.02 3.10 -23.81
CA ARG A 273 1.96 4.12 -23.78
C ARG A 273 0.60 3.56 -24.23
N ALA A 274 0.57 2.68 -25.22
CA ALA A 274 -0.66 1.99 -25.63
C ALA A 274 -1.18 1.01 -24.57
N ARG A 275 -0.28 0.29 -23.86
CA ARG A 275 -0.65 -0.57 -22.73
C ARG A 275 -1.25 0.22 -21.56
N LYS A 276 -0.74 1.43 -21.27
CA LYS A 276 -1.30 2.35 -20.27
C LYS A 276 -2.79 2.66 -20.50
N ALA A 277 -3.25 2.68 -21.76
CA ALA A 277 -4.65 2.88 -22.10
C ALA A 277 -5.52 1.61 -21.96
N TYR A 278 -4.91 0.41 -21.85
CA TYR A 278 -5.60 -0.88 -21.83
C TYR A 278 -5.56 -1.57 -20.45
N THR A 279 -4.86 -1.01 -19.46
CA THR A 279 -4.77 -1.59 -18.11
C THR A 279 -6.00 -1.33 -17.23
N GLY A 280 -7.07 -0.74 -17.76
CA GLY A 280 -8.39 -0.70 -17.13
C GLY A 280 -8.99 -2.10 -17.05
N LEU A 281 -8.60 -2.89 -16.06
CA LEU A 281 -9.32 -4.10 -15.69
C LEU A 281 -10.71 -3.66 -15.21
N LYS A 282 -11.75 -4.06 -15.97
CA LYS A 282 -13.16 -3.82 -15.66
C LYS A 282 -13.45 -4.17 -14.20
N GLY A 283 -13.89 -3.19 -13.41
CA GLY A 283 -14.42 -3.47 -12.09
C GLY A 283 -14.61 -2.24 -11.20
N VAL A 284 -13.59 -1.39 -11.07
CA VAL A 284 -13.68 -0.17 -10.23
C VAL A 284 -12.69 0.87 -10.76
N GLU A 285 -13.09 1.68 -11.74
CA GLU A 285 -12.36 2.90 -12.06
C GLU A 285 -12.71 3.95 -11.00
N ASN A 286 -11.93 3.98 -9.92
CA ASN A 286 -11.91 5.07 -8.96
C ASN A 286 -10.60 5.84 -9.17
N ILE A 287 -10.65 7.17 -9.19
CA ILE A 287 -9.47 8.05 -9.28
C ILE A 287 -8.42 7.65 -8.24
N LEU A 288 -8.89 7.22 -7.06
CA LEU A 288 -8.08 6.78 -5.92
C LEU A 288 -7.30 5.47 -6.15
N THR A 289 -7.59 4.70 -7.20
CA THR A 289 -6.96 3.40 -7.52
C THR A 289 -6.51 3.31 -8.97
N SER A 290 -6.04 4.42 -9.53
CA SER A 290 -5.58 4.52 -10.94
C SER A 290 -4.22 3.86 -11.17
N HIS A 291 -3.37 3.82 -10.15
CA HIS A 291 -2.06 3.19 -10.18
C HIS A 291 -2.15 1.67 -10.38
N THR A 292 -1.13 1.09 -11.00
CA THR A 292 -0.95 -0.36 -11.11
C THR A 292 0.52 -0.67 -10.90
N PRO A 293 0.89 -1.54 -9.95
CA PRO A 293 2.28 -1.87 -9.67
C PRO A 293 3.02 -2.39 -10.90
N LEU A 294 4.31 -2.08 -11.00
CA LEU A 294 5.18 -2.56 -12.09
C LEU A 294 5.18 -4.09 -12.18
N LEU A 295 5.08 -4.76 -11.02
CA LEU A 295 5.02 -6.21 -10.88
C LEU A 295 3.96 -6.85 -11.79
N VAL A 296 2.80 -6.19 -11.98
CA VAL A 296 1.69 -6.74 -12.76
C VAL A 296 2.11 -6.98 -14.21
N ASP A 297 2.83 -6.04 -14.80
CA ASP A 297 3.30 -6.18 -16.18
C ASP A 297 4.44 -7.18 -16.28
N THR A 298 5.40 -7.13 -15.35
CA THR A 298 6.51 -8.09 -15.28
C THR A 298 5.99 -9.53 -15.23
N VAL A 299 5.00 -9.82 -14.38
CA VAL A 299 4.39 -11.16 -14.28
C VAL A 299 3.59 -11.49 -15.54
N LYS A 300 2.80 -10.57 -16.10
CA LYS A 300 2.07 -10.81 -17.36
C LYS A 300 2.99 -11.13 -18.53
N ASP A 301 4.11 -10.42 -18.64
CA ASP A 301 5.10 -10.65 -19.69
C ASP A 301 5.83 -11.98 -19.46
N THR A 302 6.09 -12.36 -18.21
CA THR A 302 6.63 -13.69 -17.85
C THR A 302 5.68 -14.81 -18.27
N LEU A 303 4.39 -14.72 -17.92
CA LEU A 303 3.39 -15.74 -18.29
C LEU A 303 3.25 -15.92 -19.81
N LYS A 304 3.51 -14.85 -20.57
CA LYS A 304 3.42 -14.81 -22.04
C LYS A 304 4.75 -15.15 -22.75
N GLY A 305 5.83 -15.41 -22.03
CA GLY A 305 7.16 -15.61 -22.63
C GLY A 305 7.67 -14.36 -23.38
N LYS A 306 7.35 -13.17 -22.84
CA LYS A 306 7.69 -11.86 -23.43
C LYS A 306 8.57 -11.00 -22.53
N LEU A 307 9.00 -11.52 -21.39
CA LEU A 307 9.88 -10.81 -20.49
C LEU A 307 11.25 -10.60 -21.16
N ASP A 308 11.77 -9.38 -21.08
CA ASP A 308 13.06 -9.03 -21.68
C ASP A 308 14.20 -9.70 -20.92
N VAL A 309 14.84 -10.70 -21.54
CA VAL A 309 15.96 -11.46 -20.96
C VAL A 309 17.21 -10.60 -20.78
N GLY A 310 17.33 -9.48 -21.50
CA GLY A 310 18.41 -8.51 -21.27
C GLY A 310 18.26 -7.76 -19.95
N GLN A 311 17.02 -7.52 -19.52
CA GLN A 311 16.68 -6.89 -18.23
C GLN A 311 16.55 -7.91 -17.11
N TYR A 312 16.03 -9.09 -17.42
CA TYR A 312 15.76 -10.18 -16.48
C TYR A 312 16.51 -11.45 -16.93
N PRO A 313 17.85 -11.48 -16.78
CA PRO A 313 18.65 -12.60 -17.25
C PRO A 313 18.43 -13.85 -16.40
N PHE A 314 18.56 -15.02 -17.02
CA PHE A 314 18.58 -16.28 -16.29
C PHE A 314 19.90 -16.42 -15.50
N ALA A 315 19.79 -16.87 -14.25
CA ALA A 315 20.96 -17.30 -13.49
C ALA A 315 21.51 -18.59 -14.12
N MET A 316 22.60 -18.47 -14.88
CA MET A 316 23.27 -19.64 -15.44
C MET A 316 23.99 -20.41 -14.33
N GLY A 317 23.35 -21.46 -13.84
CA GLY A 317 23.98 -22.42 -12.92
C GLY A 317 24.74 -23.52 -13.66
N ARG A 318 25.60 -24.25 -12.93
CA ARG A 318 26.27 -25.49 -13.40
C ARG A 318 25.27 -26.67 -13.45
N ASN A 319 24.16 -26.51 -14.17
CA ASN A 319 23.01 -27.42 -14.09
C ASN A 319 22.94 -28.39 -15.29
N GLY A 320 23.91 -28.36 -16.19
CA GLY A 320 23.84 -29.07 -17.47
C GLY A 320 22.82 -28.49 -18.46
N TRP A 321 22.23 -27.33 -18.15
CA TRP A 321 21.31 -26.61 -19.04
C TRP A 321 22.08 -25.97 -20.20
N THR A 322 21.54 -26.12 -21.40
CA THR A 322 22.08 -25.55 -22.62
C THR A 322 21.45 -24.18 -22.90
N PRO A 323 22.07 -23.33 -23.75
CA PRO A 323 21.45 -22.09 -24.21
C PRO A 323 20.06 -22.30 -24.84
N ALA A 324 19.81 -23.45 -25.46
CA ALA A 324 18.51 -23.77 -26.05
C ALA A 324 17.41 -23.98 -24.99
N ASP A 325 17.76 -24.55 -23.83
CA ASP A 325 16.82 -24.75 -22.72
C ASP A 325 16.39 -23.40 -22.12
N PHE A 326 17.33 -22.46 -21.98
CA PHE A 326 17.03 -21.10 -21.54
C PHE A 326 16.20 -20.33 -22.57
N ASP A 327 16.48 -20.48 -23.86
CA ASP A 327 15.68 -19.86 -24.93
C ASP A 327 14.25 -20.41 -24.97
N ALA A 328 14.08 -21.72 -24.76
CA ALA A 328 12.77 -22.35 -24.64
C ALA A 328 12.00 -21.82 -23.42
N CYS A 329 12.67 -21.63 -22.27
CA CYS A 329 12.05 -21.02 -21.09
C CYS A 329 11.69 -19.55 -21.31
N ALA A 330 12.53 -18.78 -22.00
CA ALA A 330 12.31 -17.37 -22.30
C ALA A 330 11.06 -17.13 -23.17
N LYS A 331 10.83 -18.00 -24.16
CA LYS A 331 9.74 -17.88 -25.14
C LYS A 331 8.50 -18.69 -24.76
N GLY A 332 8.66 -19.65 -23.84
CA GLY A 332 7.60 -20.56 -23.39
C GLY A 332 6.69 -19.95 -22.33
N SER A 333 5.58 -20.65 -22.06
CA SER A 333 4.71 -20.32 -20.93
C SER A 333 5.09 -21.20 -19.73
N PRO A 334 5.39 -20.61 -18.57
CA PRO A 334 5.83 -21.38 -17.42
C PRO A 334 4.67 -22.16 -16.78
N SER A 335 4.99 -23.30 -16.18
CA SER A 335 4.04 -24.10 -15.37
C SER A 335 3.68 -23.45 -14.03
N GLY A 336 4.48 -22.49 -13.57
CA GLY A 336 4.26 -21.71 -12.35
C GLY A 336 5.23 -20.54 -12.26
N VAL A 337 4.87 -19.51 -11.50
CA VAL A 337 5.71 -18.33 -11.29
C VAL A 337 5.83 -18.07 -9.80
N ILE A 338 7.05 -17.97 -9.29
CA ILE A 338 7.36 -17.52 -7.93
C ILE A 338 8.00 -16.15 -8.07
N VAL A 339 7.45 -15.15 -7.40
CA VAL A 339 7.98 -13.80 -7.33
C VAL A 339 8.54 -13.58 -5.93
N TYR A 340 9.81 -13.21 -5.84
CA TYR A 340 10.47 -12.82 -4.61
C TYR A 340 10.95 -11.37 -4.69
N LEU A 341 10.32 -10.48 -3.93
CA LEU A 341 10.72 -9.07 -3.83
C LEU A 341 11.70 -8.82 -2.69
N VAL A 342 12.95 -8.55 -3.04
CA VAL A 342 13.97 -8.01 -2.14
C VAL A 342 13.57 -6.59 -1.76
N GLY A 343 13.49 -6.29 -0.47
CA GLY A 343 12.90 -5.07 0.08
C GLY A 343 11.42 -5.17 0.48
N GLY A 344 10.82 -6.36 0.37
CA GLY A 344 9.47 -6.65 0.87
C GLY A 344 8.37 -6.48 -0.17
N ALA A 345 7.27 -7.22 -0.02
CA ALA A 345 6.08 -7.16 -0.87
C ALA A 345 5.02 -6.23 -0.27
N THR A 346 4.02 -5.81 -1.04
CA THR A 346 2.89 -4.99 -0.55
C THR A 346 1.57 -5.74 -0.67
N PHE A 347 0.54 -5.31 0.09
CA PHE A 347 -0.80 -5.88 -0.07
C PHE A 347 -1.47 -5.45 -1.38
N GLU A 348 -1.09 -4.32 -1.99
CA GLU A 348 -1.52 -3.94 -3.33
C GLU A 348 -1.07 -4.97 -4.36
N GLU A 349 0.21 -5.34 -4.33
CA GLU A 349 0.76 -6.39 -5.18
C GLU A 349 0.12 -7.75 -4.91
N ALA A 350 -0.08 -8.11 -3.64
CA ALA A 350 -0.74 -9.38 -3.27
C ALA A 350 -2.17 -9.47 -3.83
N MET A 351 -2.92 -8.38 -3.80
CA MET A 351 -4.24 -8.29 -4.44
C MET A 351 -4.13 -8.52 -5.95
N HIS A 352 -3.20 -7.84 -6.63
CA HIS A 352 -3.03 -7.99 -8.07
C HIS A 352 -2.58 -9.41 -8.47
N ILE A 353 -1.68 -10.03 -7.71
CA ILE A 353 -1.26 -11.42 -7.93
C ILE A 353 -2.42 -12.39 -7.71
N THR A 354 -3.29 -12.12 -6.72
CA THR A 354 -4.50 -12.94 -6.51
C THR A 354 -5.45 -12.84 -7.71
N ARG A 355 -5.72 -11.62 -8.19
CA ARG A 355 -6.54 -11.40 -9.41
C ARG A 355 -5.92 -12.02 -10.66
N LEU A 356 -4.59 -11.99 -10.77
CA LEU A 356 -3.88 -12.68 -11.87
C LEU A 356 -4.02 -14.19 -11.77
N ASN A 357 -3.95 -14.78 -10.57
CA ASN A 357 -4.19 -16.21 -10.37
C ASN A 357 -5.60 -16.62 -10.79
N GLU A 358 -6.62 -15.84 -10.44
CA GLU A 358 -8.01 -16.07 -10.86
C GLU A 358 -8.16 -16.06 -12.40
N ALA A 359 -7.38 -15.24 -13.09
CA ALA A 359 -7.38 -15.14 -14.55
C ALA A 359 -6.44 -16.15 -15.26
N ALA A 360 -5.38 -16.63 -14.59
CA ALA A 360 -4.33 -17.46 -15.17
C ALA A 360 -4.71 -18.95 -15.28
N GLY A 361 -5.85 -19.36 -14.69
CA GLY A 361 -6.36 -20.72 -14.77
C GLY A 361 -5.48 -21.71 -13.99
N GLU A 362 -4.73 -22.56 -14.71
CA GLU A 362 -3.93 -23.63 -14.10
C GLU A 362 -2.57 -23.15 -13.57
N VAL A 363 -2.04 -22.02 -14.08
CA VAL A 363 -0.73 -21.51 -13.68
C VAL A 363 -0.85 -20.80 -12.33
N LYS A 364 -0.11 -21.30 -11.33
CA LYS A 364 -0.04 -20.69 -10.00
C LYS A 364 1.08 -19.65 -9.92
N ILE A 365 0.74 -18.51 -9.34
CA ILE A 365 1.63 -17.38 -9.10
C ILE A 365 1.74 -17.19 -7.58
N LEU A 366 2.95 -17.29 -7.05
CA LEU A 366 3.25 -17.07 -5.63
C LEU A 366 4.03 -15.78 -5.46
N LEU A 367 3.68 -14.99 -4.45
CA LEU A 367 4.36 -13.76 -4.09
C LEU A 367 4.98 -13.89 -2.69
N GLY A 368 6.25 -13.54 -2.58
CA GLY A 368 6.95 -13.37 -1.31
C GLY A 368 7.88 -12.17 -1.37
N GLY A 369 8.40 -11.78 -0.21
CA GLY A 369 9.40 -10.72 -0.12
C GLY A 369 10.18 -10.79 1.18
N SER A 370 11.38 -10.20 1.18
CA SER A 370 12.22 -10.12 2.37
C SER A 370 11.59 -9.22 3.43
N GLY A 371 11.62 -9.61 4.69
CA GLY A 371 11.03 -8.80 5.77
C GLY A 371 9.50 -8.80 5.80
N GLY A 372 8.84 -9.63 4.97
CA GLY A 372 7.39 -9.78 4.95
C GLY A 372 6.68 -8.78 4.03
N VAL A 373 5.49 -8.35 4.45
CA VAL A 373 4.68 -7.36 3.75
C VAL A 373 4.95 -5.99 4.38
N VAL A 374 5.32 -5.02 3.54
CA VAL A 374 5.68 -3.66 3.96
C VAL A 374 4.55 -2.67 3.70
N ASN A 375 4.42 -1.70 4.60
CA ASN A 375 3.65 -0.47 4.37
C ASN A 375 4.59 0.70 4.10
N SER A 376 4.03 1.87 3.82
CA SER A 376 4.79 3.07 3.49
C SER A 376 5.74 3.53 4.59
N ASN A 377 5.36 3.38 5.87
CA ASN A 377 6.21 3.79 6.99
C ASN A 377 7.45 2.89 7.07
N ALA A 378 7.26 1.57 7.07
CA ALA A 378 8.36 0.61 7.08
C ALA A 378 9.27 0.78 5.85
N PHE A 379 8.69 1.07 4.68
CA PHE A 379 9.44 1.32 3.47
C PHE A 379 10.28 2.62 3.54
N LEU A 380 9.70 3.73 4.01
CA LEU A 380 10.43 4.97 4.20
C LEU A 380 11.58 4.81 5.21
N ASP A 381 11.35 4.05 6.28
CA ASP A 381 12.37 3.74 7.29
C ASP A 381 13.54 2.97 6.68
N ALA A 382 13.26 1.95 5.87
CA ALA A 382 14.29 1.21 5.14
C ALA A 382 15.08 2.10 4.15
N LEU A 383 14.41 3.06 3.50
CA LEU A 383 15.07 4.03 2.62
C LEU A 383 15.99 4.98 3.40
N VAL A 384 15.56 5.44 4.58
CA VAL A 384 16.39 6.26 5.48
C VAL A 384 17.64 5.48 5.88
N GLU A 385 17.48 4.23 6.35
CA GLU A 385 18.61 3.37 6.75
C GLU A 385 19.59 3.15 5.59
N THR A 386 19.07 2.94 4.37
CA THR A 386 19.88 2.80 3.16
C THR A 386 20.65 4.09 2.85
N SER A 387 20.00 5.25 2.95
CA SER A 387 20.63 6.55 2.72
C SER A 387 21.73 6.82 3.74
N GLU A 388 21.49 6.55 5.03
CA GLU A 388 22.50 6.71 6.08
C GLU A 388 23.69 5.77 5.88
N ALA A 389 23.44 4.51 5.52
CA ALA A 389 24.51 3.55 5.24
C ALA A 389 25.37 3.99 4.06
N ALA A 390 24.77 4.48 2.98
CA ALA A 390 25.49 5.02 1.83
C ALA A 390 26.37 6.23 2.20
N MET A 391 25.88 7.10 3.10
CA MET A 391 26.65 8.27 3.58
C MET A 391 27.84 7.87 4.46
N ARG A 392 27.75 6.79 5.23
CA ARG A 392 28.88 6.29 6.05
C ARG A 392 30.00 5.67 5.22
N HIS A 393 29.71 5.22 4.00
CA HIS A 393 30.67 4.59 3.09
C HIS A 393 31.29 5.54 2.07
N ARG A 394 30.84 6.80 2.00
CA ARG A 394 31.49 7.90 1.27
C ARG A 394 32.49 8.59 2.18
#